data_AF-A0A349MP82-F1
#
_entry.id   AF-A0A349MP82-F1
#
_cell.length_a   1.000
_cell.length_b   1.000
_cell.length_c   1.000
_cell.angle_alpha   90.00
_cell.angle_beta   90.00
_cell.angle_gamma   90.00
#
_symmetry.space_group_name_H-M   'P 1'
#
loop_
_entity.id
_entity.type
_entity.pdbx_description
1 polymer ?
#
loop_
_entity_poly.entity_id
_entity_poly.type
_entity_poly.pdbx_seq_one_letter_code
_entity_poly.pdbx_strand_id
1 'polypeptide(L)' 'AQYRFDEMPLDENCSCYTCKHFSKSYLHHLQRIDEMLGAHLNTVHNLHFYQSLMKGMRSAIELDQLDAYVSDLAFMEG' A
#
# COMPACT_ATOMS: atom_id res chain seq x y z
N ALA A 1 -16.68 -10.78 3.13
CA ALA A 1 -16.13 -12.16 3.21
C ALA A 1 -14.83 -12.34 2.42
N GLN A 2 -14.57 -11.50 1.41
CA GLN A 2 -13.46 -11.65 0.44
C GLN A 2 -12.06 -11.79 1.04
N TYR A 3 -11.71 -11.07 2.11
CA TYR A 3 -10.36 -11.09 2.69
C TYR A 3 -10.19 -12.02 3.90
N ARG A 4 -11.26 -12.72 4.33
CA ARG A 4 -11.25 -13.46 5.61
C ARG A 4 -10.19 -14.57 5.69
N PHE A 5 -9.80 -15.11 4.54
CA PHE A 5 -8.81 -16.19 4.42
C PHE A 5 -7.63 -15.81 3.50
N ASP A 6 -7.49 -14.52 3.21
CA ASP A 6 -6.41 -14.03 2.36
C ASP A 6 -5.14 -13.84 3.21
N GLU A 7 -4.22 -14.79 3.13
CA GLU A 7 -2.95 -14.76 3.84
C GLU A 7 -1.89 -13.89 3.14
N MET A 8 -2.21 -13.32 1.97
CA MET A 8 -1.30 -12.43 1.26
C MET A 8 -1.17 -11.08 1.98
N PRO A 9 -0.03 -10.39 1.81
CA PRO A 9 0.11 -9.03 2.30
C PRO A 9 -0.90 -8.08 1.64
N LEU A 10 -1.04 -6.88 2.22
CA LEU A 10 -1.92 -5.85 1.65
C LEU A 10 -1.51 -5.50 0.20
N ASP A 11 -0.20 -5.38 -0.04
CA ASP A 11 0.44 -5.16 -1.33
C ASP A 11 1.77 -5.93 -1.35
N GLU A 12 1.95 -6.80 -2.35
CA GLU A 12 3.12 -7.67 -2.53
C GLU A 12 4.38 -6.88 -2.92
N ASN A 13 4.21 -5.71 -3.54
CA ASN A 13 5.31 -4.84 -3.96
C ASN A 13 5.70 -3.82 -2.86
N CYS A 14 4.95 -3.77 -1.76
CA CYS A 14 5.21 -2.84 -0.67
C CYS A 14 6.15 -3.43 0.39
N SER A 15 7.21 -2.68 0.72
CA SER A 15 8.24 -3.10 1.67
C SER A 15 8.06 -2.55 3.09
N CYS A 16 6.89 -1.94 3.40
CA CYS A 16 6.58 -1.39 4.72
C CYS A 16 6.45 -2.49 5.79
N TYR A 17 6.53 -2.10 7.06
CA TYR A 17 6.37 -3.01 8.19
C TYR A 17 5.06 -3.81 8.12
N THR A 18 3.94 -3.15 7.79
CA THR A 18 2.64 -3.82 7.69
C THR A 18 2.63 -4.95 6.66
N CYS A 19 3.04 -4.66 5.42
CA CYS A 19 3.06 -5.65 4.33
C CYS A 19 4.09 -6.77 4.54
N LYS A 20 5.16 -6.55 5.32
CA LYS A 20 6.15 -7.59 5.60
C LYS A 20 5.73 -8.58 6.68
N HIS A 21 4.79 -8.20 7.55
CA HIS A 21 4.53 -8.95 8.78
C HIS A 21 3.06 -9.36 8.96
N PHE A 22 2.13 -8.77 8.21
CA PHE A 22 0.69 -9.01 8.41
C PHE A 22 -0.03 -9.28 7.09
N SER A 23 -1.02 -10.16 7.17
CA SER A 23 -1.88 -10.53 6.05
C SER A 23 -3.14 -9.64 5.96
N LYS A 24 -3.78 -9.65 4.79
CA LYS A 24 -5.11 -9.05 4.58
C LYS A 24 -6.16 -9.65 5.52
N SER A 25 -6.10 -10.96 5.80
CA SER A 25 -6.99 -11.63 6.74
C SER A 25 -6.86 -11.12 8.18
N TYR A 26 -5.62 -10.87 8.62
CA TYR A 26 -5.36 -10.34 9.95
C TYR A 26 -5.82 -8.88 10.08
N LEU A 27 -5.51 -8.03 9.08
CA LEU A 27 -5.98 -6.65 9.05
C LEU A 27 -7.51 -6.56 9.01
N HIS A 28 -8.16 -7.44 8.23
CA HIS A 28 -9.61 -7.54 8.19
C HIS A 28 -10.19 -7.96 9.53
N HIS A 29 -9.53 -8.88 10.25
CA HIS A 29 -9.93 -9.27 11.59
C HIS A 29 -9.87 -8.08 12.57
N LEU A 30 -8.74 -7.36 12.63
CA LEU A 30 -8.57 -6.19 13.52
C LEU A 30 -9.64 -5.13 13.27
N GLN A 31 -9.93 -4.83 12.01
CA GLN A 31 -10.98 -3.87 11.64
C GLN A 31 -12.37 -4.32 12.10
N ARG A 32 -12.66 -5.63 12.08
CA ARG A 32 -13.96 -6.17 12.50
C ARG A 32 -14.17 -6.16 14.00
N ILE A 33 -13.10 -6.19 14.79
CA ILE A 33 -13.15 -6.13 16.26
C ILE A 33 -12.91 -4.71 16.79
N ASP A 34 -12.85 -3.71 15.91
CA ASP A 34 -12.62 -2.29 16.22
C ASP A 34 -11.36 -2.05 17.07
N GLU A 35 -10.28 -2.76 16.72
CA GLU A 35 -9.03 -2.70 17.47
C GLU A 35 -8.06 -1.66 16.83
N MET A 36 -7.41 -0.87 17.69
CA MET A 36 -6.62 0.30 17.31
C MET A 36 -5.37 -0.03 16.47
N LEU A 37 -4.73 -1.18 16.68
CA LEU A 37 -3.61 -1.66 15.86
C LEU A 37 -3.99 -1.73 14.38
N GLY A 38 -5.23 -2.07 14.06
CA GLY A 38 -5.72 -2.08 12.67
C GLY A 38 -5.52 -0.71 12.00
N ALA A 39 -5.95 0.37 12.66
CA ALA A 39 -5.77 1.73 12.17
C ALA A 39 -4.29 2.14 12.11
N HIS A 40 -3.49 1.73 13.10
CA HIS A 40 -2.06 2.00 13.15
C HIS A 40 -1.31 1.34 11.97
N LEU A 41 -1.54 0.05 11.73
CA LEU A 41 -0.92 -0.71 10.65
C LEU A 41 -1.31 -0.17 9.27
N ASN A 42 -2.58 0.22 9.08
CA ASN A 42 -3.02 0.88 7.85
C ASN A 42 -2.33 2.23 7.65
N THR A 43 -2.14 3.01 8.72
CA THR A 43 -1.42 4.29 8.66
C THR A 43 0.03 4.09 8.22
N VAL A 44 0.72 3.08 8.77
CA VAL A 44 2.10 2.75 8.37
C VAL A 44 2.17 2.40 6.88
N HIS A 45 1.27 1.57 6.37
CA HIS A 45 1.22 1.22 4.96
C HIS A 45 0.96 2.46 4.08
N ASN A 46 -0.07 3.23 4.41
CA ASN A 46 -0.47 4.40 3.62
C ASN A 46 0.66 5.42 3.54
N LEU A 47 1.28 5.78 4.67
CA LEU A 47 2.37 6.75 4.69
C LEU A 47 3.58 6.26 3.89
N HIS A 48 3.88 4.96 3.91
CA HIS A 48 4.94 4.39 3.10
C HIS A 48 4.61 4.47 1.60
N PHE A 49 3.41 4.08 1.21
CA PHE A 49 2.93 4.16 -0.17
C PHE A 49 3.02 5.60 -0.71
N TYR A 50 2.44 6.57 0.01
CA TYR A 50 2.47 7.98 -0.40
C TYR A 50 3.90 8.52 -0.51
N GLN A 51 4.81 8.14 0.41
CA GLN A 51 6.20 8.55 0.31
C GLN A 51 6.91 7.97 -0.93
N SER A 52 6.66 6.70 -1.25
CA SER A 52 7.18 6.06 -2.47
C SER A 52 6.63 6.69 -3.74
N LEU A 53 5.32 6.93 -3.79
CA LEU A 53 4.65 7.62 -4.90
C LEU A 53 5.29 8.99 -5.15
N MET A 54 5.38 9.81 -4.09
CA MET A 54 5.94 11.16 -4.20
C MET A 54 7.44 11.14 -4.56
N LYS A 55 8.18 10.11 -4.13
CA LYS A 55 9.57 9.91 -4.55
C LYS A 55 9.65 9.61 -6.05
N GLY A 56 8.82 8.70 -6.56
CA GLY A 56 8.76 8.37 -7.98
C GLY A 56 8.41 9.59 -8.84
N MET A 57 7.41 10.36 -8.43
CA MET A 57 7.05 11.61 -9.12
C MET A 57 8.20 12.61 -9.18
N ARG A 58 8.93 12.83 -8.07
CA ARG A 58 10.10 13.73 -8.06
C ARG A 58 11.18 13.27 -9.04
N SER A 59 11.52 11.98 -9.03
CA SER A 59 12.50 11.42 -9.97
C SER A 59 12.03 11.52 -11.43
N ALA A 60 10.74 11.32 -11.70
CA ALA A 60 10.19 11.46 -13.04
C ALA A 60 10.24 12.91 -13.54
N ILE A 61 10.02 13.90 -12.67
CA ILE A 61 10.19 15.33 -13.00
C ILE A 61 11.64 15.64 -13.33
N GLU A 62 12.60 15.16 -12.52
CA GLU A 62 14.04 15.37 -12.76
C GLU A 62 14.51 14.78 -14.10
N LEU A 63 13.85 13.74 -14.58
CA LEU A 63 14.16 13.05 -15.85
C LEU A 63 13.29 13.52 -17.03
N ASP A 64 12.40 14.49 -16.84
CA ASP A 64 11.41 14.93 -17.85
C ASP A 64 10.53 13.76 -18.36
N GLN A 65 10.19 12.84 -17.46
CA GLN A 65 9.45 11.59 -17.71
C GLN A 65 8.13 11.50 -16.91
N LEU A 66 7.63 12.62 -16.39
CA LEU A 66 6.45 12.64 -15.53
C LEU A 66 5.21 12.04 -16.22
N ASP A 67 4.97 12.36 -17.49
CA ASP A 67 3.80 11.87 -18.23
C ASP A 67 3.80 10.33 -18.37
N ALA A 68 4.97 9.75 -18.66
CA ALA A 68 5.14 8.29 -18.72
C ALA A 68 4.88 7.66 -17.35
N TYR A 69 5.45 8.23 -16.27
CA TYR A 69 5.24 7.75 -14.91
C TYR A 69 3.76 7.78 -14.48
N VAL A 70 3.05 8.85 -14.79
CA VAL A 70 1.61 8.98 -14.50
C VAL A 70 0.79 7.98 -15.31
N SER A 71 1.15 7.76 -16.58
CA SER A 71 0.50 6.76 -17.42
C SER A 71 0.65 5.35 -16.83
N ASP A 72 1.86 4.97 -16.41
CA ASP A 72 2.13 3.66 -15.80
C ASP A 72 1.34 3.45 -14.50
N LEU A 73 1.23 4.50 -13.66
CA LEU A 73 0.40 4.46 -12.45
C LEU A 73 -1.08 4.22 -12.76
N ALA A 74 -1.63 4.90 -13.78
CA ALA A 74 -3.03 4.76 -14.16
C ALA A 74 -3.37 3.34 -14.66
N PHE A 75 -2.39 2.60 -15.21
CA PHE A 75 -2.57 1.21 -15.63
C PHE A 75 -2.48 0.20 -14.48
N MET A 76 -1.89 0.56 -13.33
CA MET A 76 -1.78 -0.32 -12.17
C MET A 76 -3.04 -0.38 -11.29
N GLU A 77 -3.95 0.59 -11.42
CA GLU A 77 -5.24 0.61 -10.69
C GLU A 77 -6.41 -0.07 -11.45
N GLY A 78 -6.16 -0.59 -12.66
CA GLY A 78 -7.15 -1.20 -13.55
C GLY A 78 -7.27 -2.72 -13.45
#